data_AF-A0A2M7XUU5-F1
#
_entry.id   AF-A0A2M7XUU5-F1
#
_cell.length_a   1.000
_cell.length_b   1.000
_cell.length_c   1.000
_cell.angle_alpha   90.00
_cell.angle_beta   90.00
_cell.angle_gamma   90.00
#
_symmetry.space_group_name_H-M   'P 1'
#
loop_
_entity.id
_entity.type
_entity.pdbx_description
1 polymer ?
#
loop_
_entity_poly.entity_id
_entity_poly.type
_entity_poly.pdbx_seq_one_letter_code
_entity_poly.pdbx_strand_id
1 'polypeptide(L)'
;KTGNLVGATPWQQQIMQIVGVLAGAAVIGWTLDVLHTAYTIGSPKLAAPQALLMSSVAEGVFNGNLPWDMVVYGAVLGIAIIILDTIQEKRGAEFRFPILAVAVGIYLPVSLSTPIFIGGMLAHLAKKMGAGPRGEKAGLLMASGLITGEALMGIMVAIPIFMTGDKDVWPLLDWVPTGVGELIFAGVIVWLFFQAKRKTT
;
A
#
# COMPACT_ATOMS: atom_id res chain seq x y z
N LYS A 1 -22.56 -7.71 -6.03
CA LYS A 1 -22.13 -9.03 -6.57
C LYS A 1 -21.99 -10.06 -5.45
N THR A 2 -21.18 -9.83 -4.43
CA THR A 2 -20.99 -10.72 -3.26
C THR A 2 -22.26 -10.96 -2.45
N GLY A 3 -23.06 -9.93 -2.12
CA GLY A 3 -24.32 -10.11 -1.37
C GLY A 3 -25.34 -11.00 -2.09
N ASN A 4 -25.48 -10.84 -3.41
CA ASN A 4 -26.32 -11.72 -4.25
C ASN A 4 -25.78 -13.16 -4.27
N LEU A 5 -24.46 -13.35 -4.30
CA LEU A 5 -23.83 -14.68 -4.26
C LEU A 5 -24.05 -15.43 -2.93
N VAL A 6 -24.25 -14.70 -1.82
CA VAL A 6 -24.55 -15.28 -0.50
C VAL A 6 -26.04 -15.25 -0.14
N GLY A 7 -26.91 -14.89 -1.09
CA GLY A 7 -28.36 -14.85 -0.90
C GLY A 7 -28.86 -13.73 0.01
N ALA A 8 -28.05 -12.69 0.27
CA ALA A 8 -28.45 -11.58 1.11
C ALA A 8 -29.44 -10.66 0.38
N THR A 9 -30.48 -10.20 1.10
CA THR A 9 -31.42 -9.21 0.55
C THR A 9 -30.73 -7.84 0.42
N PRO A 10 -31.08 -7.02 -0.60
CA PRO A 10 -30.42 -5.73 -0.84
C PRO A 10 -30.41 -4.79 0.37
N TRP A 11 -31.50 -4.78 1.15
CA TRP A 11 -31.63 -3.93 2.34
C TRP A 11 -30.67 -4.36 3.47
N GLN A 12 -30.51 -5.67 3.71
CA GLN A 12 -29.54 -6.18 4.68
C GLN A 12 -28.10 -5.84 4.27
N GLN A 13 -27.78 -5.90 2.97
CA GLN A 13 -26.46 -5.53 2.49
C GLN A 13 -26.16 -4.04 2.73
N GLN A 14 -27.13 -3.16 2.49
CA GLN A 14 -26.95 -1.71 2.70
C GLN A 14 -26.77 -1.36 4.19
N ILE A 15 -27.54 -1.98 5.09
CA ILE A 15 -27.35 -1.79 6.54
C ILE A 15 -25.97 -2.27 6.97
N MET A 16 -25.56 -3.45 6.54
CA MET A 16 -24.24 -3.98 6.92
C MET A 16 -23.10 -3.13 6.36
N GLN A 17 -23.28 -2.50 5.19
CA GLN A 17 -22.33 -1.52 4.66
C GLN A 17 -22.26 -0.26 5.53
N ILE A 18 -23.41 0.29 5.95
CA ILE A 18 -23.44 1.46 6.85
C ILE A 18 -22.75 1.12 8.19
N VAL A 19 -23.10 -0.01 8.81
CA VAL A 19 -22.47 -0.47 10.05
C VAL A 19 -20.97 -0.67 9.86
N GLY A 20 -20.56 -1.31 8.76
CA GLY A 20 -19.15 -1.51 8.42
C GLY A 20 -18.38 -0.20 8.23
N VAL A 21 -18.99 0.80 7.58
CA VAL A 21 -18.41 2.13 7.40
C VAL A 21 -18.27 2.87 8.73
N LEU A 22 -19.30 2.83 9.60
CA LEU A 22 -19.25 3.47 10.91
C LEU A 22 -18.20 2.81 11.84
N ALA A 23 -18.17 1.48 11.88
CA ALA A 23 -17.16 0.75 12.63
C ALA A 23 -15.76 1.03 12.09
N GLY A 24 -15.59 1.02 10.76
CA GLY A 24 -14.33 1.36 10.10
C GLY A 24 -13.87 2.79 10.40
N ALA A 25 -14.77 3.77 10.33
CA ALA A 25 -14.48 5.16 10.63
C ALA A 25 -14.03 5.35 12.09
N ALA A 26 -14.68 4.69 13.05
CA ALA A 26 -14.29 4.73 14.44
C ALA A 26 -12.90 4.11 14.68
N VAL A 27 -12.64 2.93 14.11
CA VAL A 27 -11.35 2.23 14.24
C VAL A 27 -10.22 3.01 13.57
N ILE A 28 -10.44 3.50 12.35
CA ILE A 28 -9.44 4.29 11.62
C ILE A 28 -9.17 5.61 12.35
N GLY A 29 -10.21 6.32 12.80
CA GLY A 29 -10.05 7.57 13.56
C GLY A 29 -9.19 7.37 14.80
N TRP A 30 -9.49 6.34 15.58
CA TRP A 30 -8.67 5.98 16.75
C TRP A 30 -7.24 5.61 16.38
N THR A 31 -7.05 4.80 15.34
CA THR A 31 -5.71 4.38 14.88
C THR A 31 -4.87 5.58 14.41
N LEU A 32 -5.49 6.53 13.71
CA LEU A 32 -4.82 7.75 13.26
C LEU A 32 -4.39 8.62 14.45
N ASP A 33 -5.20 8.72 15.49
CA ASP A 33 -4.85 9.48 16.70
C ASP A 33 -3.65 8.87 17.45
N VAL A 34 -3.66 7.54 17.60
CA VAL A 34 -2.53 6.77 18.17
C VAL A 34 -1.24 7.02 17.39
N LEU A 35 -1.30 6.88 16.06
CA LEU A 35 -0.13 7.07 15.20
C LEU A 35 0.35 8.53 15.15
N HIS A 36 -0.58 9.49 15.13
CA HIS A 36 -0.23 10.90 15.10
C HIS A 36 0.45 11.34 16.40
N THR A 37 0.00 10.83 17.54
CA THR A 37 0.62 11.12 18.83
C THR A 37 2.02 10.47 18.94
N ALA A 38 2.17 9.23 18.47
CA ALA A 38 3.44 8.51 18.54
C ALA A 38 4.51 9.06 17.59
N TYR A 39 4.15 9.34 16.33
CA TYR A 39 5.11 9.65 15.26
C TYR A 39 4.89 10.98 14.55
N THR A 40 3.73 11.61 14.74
CA THR A 40 3.26 12.78 13.96
C THR A 40 3.13 12.49 12.47
N ILE A 41 1.89 12.47 11.98
CA ILE A 41 1.61 12.24 10.55
C ILE A 41 2.24 13.37 9.72
N GLY A 42 2.97 12.99 8.67
CA GLY A 42 3.71 13.93 7.82
C GLY A 42 5.16 14.15 8.26
N SER A 43 5.59 13.57 9.38
CA SER A 43 7.00 13.55 9.76
C SER A 43 7.82 12.58 8.89
N PRO A 44 9.17 12.66 8.89
CA PRO A 44 10.02 11.68 8.20
C PRO A 44 9.81 10.24 8.69
N LYS A 45 9.35 10.06 9.94
CA LYS A 45 9.08 8.74 10.53
C LYS A 45 7.72 8.16 10.10
N LEU A 46 6.76 9.02 9.76
CA LEU A 46 5.43 8.62 9.30
C LEU A 46 4.98 9.52 8.12
N ALA A 47 5.64 9.32 6.98
CA ALA A 47 5.34 10.07 5.78
C ALA A 47 3.94 9.73 5.25
N ALA A 48 3.11 10.75 5.05
CA ALA A 48 1.77 10.61 4.50
C ALA A 48 1.62 11.43 3.20
N PRO A 49 2.34 11.07 2.13
CA PRO A 49 2.40 11.87 0.90
C PRO A 49 1.04 12.00 0.22
N GLN A 50 0.20 10.97 0.27
CA GLN A 50 -1.16 11.03 -0.26
C GLN A 50 -2.02 12.06 0.48
N ALA A 51 -1.96 12.05 1.82
CA ALA A 51 -2.71 12.99 2.65
C ALA A 51 -2.21 14.43 2.45
N LEU A 52 -0.89 14.62 2.38
CA LEU A 52 -0.25 15.91 2.16
C LEU A 52 -0.55 16.48 0.76
N LEU A 53 -0.63 15.63 -0.27
CA LEU A 53 -1.05 16.05 -1.60
C LEU A 53 -2.53 16.46 -1.61
N MET A 54 -3.40 15.69 -0.96
CA MET A 54 -4.82 16.06 -0.87
C MET A 54 -5.03 17.35 -0.05
N SER A 55 -4.30 17.55 1.05
CA SER A 55 -4.40 18.77 1.86
C SER A 55 -3.89 19.99 1.10
N SER A 56 -2.75 19.87 0.41
CA SER A 56 -2.19 20.98 -0.38
C SER A 56 -3.06 21.37 -1.57
N VAL A 57 -3.72 20.41 -2.23
CA VAL A 57 -4.71 20.70 -3.28
C VAL A 57 -5.94 21.38 -2.68
N ALA A 58 -6.46 20.88 -1.54
CA ALA A 58 -7.62 21.48 -0.88
C ALA A 58 -7.32 22.93 -0.44
N GLU A 59 -6.21 23.16 0.25
CA GLU A 59 -5.75 24.48 0.64
C GLU A 59 -5.54 25.38 -0.59
N GLY A 60 -4.92 24.84 -1.65
CA GLY A 60 -4.73 25.51 -2.94
C GLY A 60 -6.03 26.03 -3.55
N VAL A 61 -7.07 25.19 -3.54
CA VAL A 61 -8.39 25.50 -4.09
C VAL A 61 -9.14 26.50 -3.21
N PHE A 62 -9.17 26.28 -1.89
CA PHE A 62 -9.93 27.14 -0.97
C PHE A 62 -9.29 28.53 -0.79
N ASN A 63 -7.96 28.61 -0.81
CA ASN A 63 -7.24 29.89 -0.69
C ASN A 63 -7.00 30.57 -2.05
N GLY A 64 -7.38 29.92 -3.16
CA GLY A 64 -7.20 30.45 -4.52
C GLY A 64 -5.74 30.57 -4.99
N ASN A 65 -4.80 29.90 -4.31
CA ASN A 65 -3.36 29.92 -4.60
C ASN A 65 -2.86 28.62 -5.26
N LEU A 66 -3.75 27.87 -5.91
CA LEU A 66 -3.40 26.63 -6.59
C LEU A 66 -2.42 26.91 -7.76
N PRO A 67 -1.31 26.16 -7.88
CA PRO A 67 -0.35 26.33 -8.96
C PRO A 67 -0.91 25.75 -10.27
N TRP A 68 -1.73 26.52 -10.97
CA TRP A 68 -2.43 26.10 -12.19
C TRP A 68 -1.49 25.62 -13.30
N ASP A 69 -0.29 26.18 -13.39
CA ASP A 69 0.73 25.71 -14.34
C ASP A 69 1.07 24.23 -14.11
N MET A 70 1.28 23.83 -12.85
CA MET A 70 1.56 22.43 -12.49
C MET A 70 0.36 21.52 -12.79
N VAL A 71 -0.87 22.00 -12.55
CA VAL A 71 -2.09 21.26 -12.87
C VAL A 71 -2.20 21.00 -14.38
N VAL A 72 -1.93 22.02 -15.19
CA VAL A 72 -1.96 21.89 -16.66
C VAL A 72 -0.87 20.95 -17.13
N TYR A 73 0.37 21.05 -16.63
CA TYR A 73 1.43 20.11 -16.96
C TYR A 73 1.06 18.66 -16.60
N GLY A 74 0.47 18.45 -15.42
CA GLY A 74 -0.02 17.15 -14.99
C GLY A 74 -1.14 16.60 -15.89
N ALA A 75 -2.07 17.46 -16.31
CA ALA A 75 -3.15 17.09 -17.22
C ALA A 75 -2.62 16.69 -18.61
N VAL A 76 -1.70 17.48 -19.17
CA VAL A 76 -1.06 17.18 -20.48
C VAL A 76 -0.28 15.87 -20.40
N LEU A 77 0.53 15.67 -19.35
CA LEU A 77 1.25 14.42 -19.14
C LEU A 77 0.30 13.23 -19.01
N GLY A 78 -0.79 13.39 -18.26
CA GLY A 78 -1.80 12.35 -18.08
C GLY A 78 -2.48 11.96 -19.38
N ILE A 79 -2.87 12.94 -20.20
CA ILE A 79 -3.42 12.71 -21.54
C ILE A 79 -2.41 11.97 -22.42
N ALA A 80 -1.14 12.39 -22.41
CA ALA A 80 -0.09 11.73 -23.19
C ALA A 80 0.07 10.25 -22.79
N ILE A 81 0.09 9.95 -21.49
CA ILE A 81 0.18 8.56 -20.99
C ILE A 81 -1.04 7.73 -21.41
N ILE A 82 -2.26 8.30 -21.30
CA ILE A 82 -3.49 7.61 -21.72
C ILE A 82 -3.45 7.28 -23.22
N ILE A 83 -2.97 8.22 -24.06
CA ILE A 83 -2.82 8.00 -25.49
C ILE A 83 -1.81 6.87 -25.75
N LEU A 84 -0.66 6.89 -25.08
CA LEU A 84 0.36 5.84 -25.22
C LEU A 84 -0.17 4.47 -24.79
N ASP A 85 -0.89 4.39 -23.68
CA ASP A 85 -1.53 3.15 -23.22
C ASP A 85 -2.56 2.66 -24.24
N THR A 86 -3.40 3.55 -24.77
CA THR A 86 -4.41 3.19 -25.78
C THR A 86 -3.75 2.67 -27.08
N ILE A 87 -2.62 3.24 -27.49
CA ILE A 87 -1.85 2.78 -28.65
C ILE A 87 -1.26 1.38 -28.39
N GLN A 88 -0.68 1.15 -27.20
CA GLN A 88 -0.17 -0.17 -26.80
C GLN A 88 -1.28 -1.23 -26.79
N GLU A 89 -2.50 -0.85 -26.39
CA GLU A 89 -3.68 -1.73 -26.42
C GLU A 89 -3.97 -2.21 -27.83
N LYS A 90 -4.06 -1.27 -28.75
CA LYS A 90 -4.39 -1.53 -30.16
C LYS A 90 -3.31 -2.34 -30.86
N ARG A 91 -2.06 -2.27 -30.38
CA ARG A 91 -0.94 -3.07 -30.87
C ARG A 91 -0.89 -4.48 -30.27
N GLY A 92 -1.75 -4.81 -29.32
CA GLY A 92 -1.74 -6.10 -28.62
C GLY A 92 -0.47 -6.33 -27.79
N ALA A 93 0.17 -5.26 -27.32
CA ALA A 93 1.39 -5.37 -26.52
C ALA A 93 1.08 -6.00 -25.15
N GLU A 94 1.90 -6.97 -24.72
CA GLU A 94 1.81 -7.51 -23.35
C GLU A 94 2.14 -6.45 -22.27
N PHE A 95 2.92 -5.43 -22.64
CA PHE A 95 3.32 -4.35 -21.75
C PHE A 95 2.40 -3.13 -21.88
N ARG A 96 1.76 -2.75 -20.76
CA ARG A 96 0.77 -1.67 -20.65
C ARG A 96 1.32 -0.53 -19.80
N PHE A 97 0.79 0.68 -20.00
CA PHE A 97 1.10 1.84 -19.16
C PHE A 97 -0.17 2.44 -18.54
N PRO A 98 -0.86 1.73 -17.64
CA PRO A 98 -2.05 2.27 -17.01
C PRO A 98 -1.73 3.59 -16.30
N ILE A 99 -2.48 4.65 -16.60
CA ILE A 99 -2.28 5.99 -16.02
C ILE A 99 -2.24 5.94 -14.48
N LEU A 100 -3.07 5.09 -13.86
CA LEU A 100 -3.11 4.90 -12.41
C LEU A 100 -1.78 4.35 -11.87
N ALA A 101 -1.17 3.39 -12.55
CA ALA A 101 0.10 2.79 -12.10
C ALA A 101 1.24 3.82 -12.21
N VAL A 102 1.27 4.61 -13.28
CA VAL A 102 2.26 5.67 -13.47
C VAL A 102 2.08 6.77 -12.43
N ALA A 103 0.85 7.24 -12.21
CA ALA A 103 0.55 8.25 -11.21
C ALA A 103 0.96 7.79 -9.80
N VAL A 104 0.58 6.58 -9.41
CA VAL A 104 0.97 5.96 -8.13
C VAL A 104 2.49 5.89 -7.99
N GLY A 105 3.21 5.52 -9.05
CA GLY A 105 4.67 5.45 -9.03
C GLY A 105 5.36 6.80 -8.84
N ILE A 106 4.77 7.91 -9.33
CA ILE A 106 5.37 9.25 -9.21
C ILE A 106 5.27 9.80 -7.78
N TYR A 107 4.18 9.53 -7.07
CA TYR A 107 3.96 10.12 -5.75
C TYR A 107 4.26 9.18 -4.58
N LEU A 108 4.39 7.87 -4.79
CA LEU A 108 4.71 6.94 -3.70
C LEU A 108 6.19 7.06 -3.28
N PRO A 109 6.49 7.00 -1.97
CA PRO A 109 7.86 6.91 -1.48
C PRO A 109 8.57 5.67 -2.01
N VAL A 110 9.87 5.79 -2.27
CA VAL A 110 10.72 4.67 -2.73
C VAL A 110 10.67 3.48 -1.76
N SER A 111 10.52 3.74 -0.46
CA SER A 111 10.36 2.72 0.57
C SER A 111 9.11 1.85 0.37
N LEU A 112 8.01 2.42 -0.12
CA LEU A 112 6.78 1.67 -0.42
C LEU A 112 6.82 1.04 -1.82
N SER A 113 7.44 1.70 -2.79
CA SER A 113 7.54 1.17 -4.15
C SER A 113 8.46 -0.06 -4.25
N THR A 114 9.49 -0.14 -3.41
CA THR A 114 10.49 -1.23 -3.46
C THR A 114 9.90 -2.60 -3.12
N PRO A 115 9.16 -2.80 -2.01
CA PRO A 115 8.48 -4.07 -1.73
C PRO A 115 7.45 -4.46 -2.79
N ILE A 116 6.68 -3.49 -3.31
CA ILE A 116 5.71 -3.71 -4.39
C ILE A 116 6.43 -4.19 -5.66
N PHE A 117 7.53 -3.53 -6.02
CA PHE A 117 8.34 -3.88 -7.17
C PHE A 117 8.95 -5.28 -7.02
N ILE A 118 9.54 -5.60 -5.86
CA ILE A 118 10.09 -6.93 -5.57
C ILE A 118 8.99 -7.99 -5.66
N GLY A 119 7.82 -7.73 -5.08
CA GLY A 119 6.65 -8.61 -5.16
C GLY A 119 6.20 -8.90 -6.60
N GLY A 120 6.08 -7.85 -7.41
CA GLY A 120 5.74 -7.95 -8.83
C GLY A 120 6.81 -8.69 -9.65
N MET A 121 8.09 -8.43 -9.37
CA MET A 121 9.21 -9.12 -10.00
C MET A 121 9.20 -10.61 -9.64
N LEU A 122 9.00 -10.97 -8.37
CA LEU A 122 8.88 -12.37 -7.93
C LEU A 122 7.69 -13.07 -8.60
N ALA A 123 6.54 -12.41 -8.72
CA ALA A 123 5.39 -12.95 -9.43
C ALA A 123 5.69 -13.18 -10.93
N HIS A 124 6.38 -12.24 -11.57
CA HIS A 124 6.78 -12.36 -12.98
C HIS A 124 7.80 -13.49 -13.20
N LEU A 125 8.82 -13.60 -12.34
CA LEU A 125 9.78 -14.72 -12.39
C LEU A 125 9.07 -16.06 -12.13
N ALA A 126 8.16 -16.14 -11.16
CA ALA A 126 7.38 -17.34 -10.89
C ALA A 126 6.56 -17.77 -12.13
N LYS A 127 5.92 -16.81 -12.82
CA LYS A 127 5.23 -17.05 -14.09
C LYS A 127 6.17 -17.61 -15.16
N LYS A 128 7.35 -17.00 -15.33
CA LYS A 128 8.36 -17.45 -16.32
C LYS A 128 8.91 -18.85 -16.02
N MET A 129 8.95 -19.25 -14.75
CA MET A 129 9.37 -20.59 -14.31
C MET A 129 8.24 -21.65 -14.37
N GLY A 130 7.06 -21.31 -14.90
CA GLY A 130 5.95 -22.24 -15.05
C GLY A 130 5.18 -22.52 -13.76
N ALA A 131 5.19 -21.59 -12.80
CA ALA A 131 4.29 -21.66 -11.65
C ALA A 131 2.83 -21.50 -12.14
N GLY A 132 1.93 -22.36 -11.65
CA GLY A 132 0.51 -22.27 -12.00
C GLY A 132 -0.15 -20.96 -11.51
N PRO A 133 -1.45 -20.73 -11.80
CA PRO A 133 -2.17 -19.50 -11.44
C PRO A 133 -2.13 -19.12 -9.94
N ARG A 134 -1.84 -20.10 -9.07
CA ARG A 134 -1.62 -19.88 -7.63
C ARG A 134 -0.27 -19.25 -7.31
N GLY A 135 0.80 -19.57 -8.04
CA GLY A 135 2.14 -19.03 -7.81
C GLY A 135 2.26 -17.56 -8.19
N GLU A 136 1.57 -17.14 -9.26
CA GLU A 136 1.46 -15.72 -9.66
C GLU A 136 0.76 -14.89 -8.58
N LYS A 137 -0.38 -15.38 -8.08
CA LYS A 137 -1.12 -14.72 -6.99
C LYS A 137 -0.36 -14.74 -5.67
N ALA A 138 0.46 -15.76 -5.42
CA ALA A 138 1.26 -15.87 -4.20
C ALA A 138 2.26 -14.72 -4.07
N GLY A 139 2.99 -14.35 -5.12
CA GLY A 139 3.95 -13.24 -5.07
C GLY A 139 3.30 -11.91 -4.68
N LEU A 140 2.16 -11.61 -5.30
CA LEU A 140 1.40 -10.39 -5.00
C LEU A 140 0.78 -10.41 -3.60
N LEU A 141 0.15 -11.53 -3.21
CA LEU A 141 -0.43 -11.70 -1.87
C LEU A 141 0.65 -11.56 -0.79
N MET A 142 1.83 -12.13 -1.00
CA MET A 142 2.93 -12.06 -0.06
C MET A 142 3.49 -10.63 0.07
N ALA A 143 3.66 -9.90 -1.03
CA ALA A 143 4.07 -8.49 -0.98
C ALA A 143 3.04 -7.62 -0.22
N SER A 144 1.75 -7.80 -0.50
CA SER A 144 0.70 -7.10 0.24
C SER A 144 0.66 -7.48 1.72
N GLY A 145 0.96 -8.75 2.05
CA GLY A 145 1.04 -9.24 3.43
C GLY A 145 2.23 -8.65 4.18
N LEU A 146 3.39 -8.50 3.53
CA LEU A 146 4.57 -7.87 4.13
C LEU A 146 4.32 -6.38 4.42
N ILE A 147 3.73 -5.65 3.46
CA ILE A 147 3.34 -4.23 3.63
C ILE A 147 2.31 -4.09 4.77
N THR A 148 1.31 -4.96 4.80
CA THR A 148 0.29 -4.95 5.86
C THR A 148 0.90 -5.30 7.22
N GLY A 149 1.83 -6.27 7.25
CA GLY A 149 2.53 -6.68 8.46
C GLY A 149 3.39 -5.55 9.05
N GLU A 150 4.12 -4.81 8.21
CA GLU A 150 4.87 -3.62 8.61
C GLU A 150 3.94 -2.57 9.25
N ALA A 151 2.81 -2.26 8.58
CA ALA A 151 1.84 -1.30 9.09
C ALA A 151 1.23 -1.75 10.43
N LEU A 152 0.85 -3.02 10.56
CA LEU A 152 0.29 -3.57 11.82
C LEU A 152 1.33 -3.54 12.95
N MET A 153 2.58 -3.87 12.67
CA MET A 153 3.66 -3.76 13.67
C MET A 153 3.89 -2.31 14.08
N GLY A 154 3.84 -1.36 13.13
CA GLY A 154 3.92 0.07 13.43
C GLY A 154 2.82 0.54 14.38
N ILE A 155 1.59 0.06 14.20
CA ILE A 155 0.47 0.34 15.12
C ILE A 155 0.72 -0.30 16.49
N MET A 156 1.19 -1.55 16.52
CA MET A 156 1.51 -2.24 17.79
C MET A 156 2.58 -1.50 18.59
N VAL A 157 3.61 -0.95 17.93
CA VAL A 157 4.65 -0.16 18.58
C VAL A 157 4.11 1.21 19.03
N ALA A 158 3.20 1.80 18.26
CA ALA A 158 2.61 3.09 18.59
C ALA A 158 1.69 3.05 19.82
N ILE A 159 1.01 1.93 20.11
CA ILE A 159 0.06 1.84 21.24
C ILE A 159 0.74 2.12 22.60
N PRO A 160 1.87 1.49 22.98
CA PRO A 160 2.54 1.81 24.24
C PRO A 160 3.08 3.23 24.30
N ILE A 161 3.61 3.76 23.18
CA ILE A 161 4.05 5.16 23.09
C ILE A 161 2.88 6.11 23.36
N PHE A 162 1.72 5.82 22.77
CA PHE A 162 0.50 6.59 22.99
C PHE A 162 0.01 6.53 24.44
N MET A 163 0.02 5.35 25.07
CA MET A 163 -0.47 5.17 26.44
C MET A 163 0.46 5.76 27.51
N THR A 164 1.77 5.73 27.28
CA THR A 164 2.77 6.18 28.26
C THR A 164 3.22 7.62 28.04
N GLY A 165 3.07 8.15 26.82
CA GLY A 165 3.60 9.45 26.42
C GLY A 165 5.14 9.49 26.28
N ASP A 166 5.81 8.39 26.59
CA ASP A 166 7.25 8.23 26.45
C ASP A 166 7.54 7.68 25.04
N LYS A 167 8.55 8.22 24.36
CA LYS A 167 8.95 7.77 23.01
C LYS A 167 9.94 6.61 23.06
N ASP A 168 10.49 6.34 24.24
CA ASP A 168 11.54 5.34 24.47
C ASP A 168 11.00 4.09 25.21
N VAL A 169 9.68 3.86 25.19
CA VAL A 169 9.01 2.70 25.85
C VAL A 169 9.52 1.35 25.38
N TRP A 170 10.18 1.30 24.21
CA TRP A 170 10.62 0.06 23.58
C TRP A 170 12.14 -0.12 23.53
N PRO A 171 12.86 -0.21 24.68
CA PRO A 171 14.28 -0.54 24.70
C PRO A 171 14.52 -2.07 24.63
N LEU A 172 13.47 -2.87 24.42
CA LEU A 172 13.50 -4.34 24.44
C LEU A 172 14.32 -4.99 23.31
N LEU A 173 15.00 -4.22 22.45
CA LEU A 173 15.91 -4.75 21.42
C LEU A 173 17.36 -4.24 21.54
N ASP A 174 17.74 -3.52 22.61
CA ASP A 174 19.15 -3.14 22.81
C ASP A 174 20.08 -4.36 22.92
N TRP A 175 19.53 -5.51 23.35
CA TRP A 175 20.22 -6.79 23.44
C TRP A 175 20.21 -7.60 22.14
N VAL A 176 19.43 -7.19 21.14
CA VAL A 176 19.36 -7.88 19.84
C VAL A 176 20.44 -7.31 18.94
N PRO A 177 21.41 -8.11 18.48
CA PRO A 177 22.45 -7.63 17.59
C PRO A 177 21.87 -6.97 16.33
N THR A 178 22.41 -5.81 15.96
CA THR A 178 22.16 -5.18 14.65
C THR A 178 22.46 -6.22 13.56
N GLY A 179 21.42 -6.63 12.82
CA GLY A 179 21.51 -7.65 11.76
C GLY A 179 20.60 -8.87 11.96
N VAL A 180 20.06 -9.13 13.15
CA VAL A 180 19.09 -10.24 13.34
C VAL A 180 17.81 -9.99 12.53
N GLY A 181 17.32 -8.74 12.50
CA GLY A 181 16.18 -8.35 11.67
C GLY A 181 16.42 -8.58 10.17
N GLU A 182 17.63 -8.25 9.69
CA GLU A 182 18.03 -8.44 8.29
C GLU A 182 18.13 -9.93 7.92
N LEU A 183 18.64 -10.77 8.84
CA LEU A 183 18.71 -12.21 8.65
C LEU A 183 17.32 -12.86 8.66
N ILE A 184 16.42 -12.44 9.56
CA ILE A 184 15.03 -12.89 9.57
C ILE A 184 14.34 -12.46 8.27
N PHE A 185 14.54 -11.22 7.83
CA PHE A 185 13.97 -10.70 6.60
C PHE A 185 14.48 -11.47 5.36
N ALA A 186 15.79 -11.72 5.27
CA ALA A 186 16.39 -12.54 4.22
C ALA A 186 15.86 -13.99 4.27
N GLY A 187 15.73 -14.56 5.47
CA GLY A 187 15.14 -15.88 5.69
C GLY A 187 13.69 -15.97 5.24
N VAL A 188 12.90 -14.93 5.51
CA VAL A 188 11.53 -14.78 5.00
C VAL A 188 11.56 -14.73 3.48
N ILE A 189 12.36 -13.85 2.85
CA ILE A 189 12.46 -13.78 1.37
C ILE A 189 12.80 -15.14 0.75
N VAL A 190 13.77 -15.85 1.32
CA VAL A 190 14.19 -17.18 0.85
C VAL A 190 13.06 -18.19 1.01
N TRP A 191 12.39 -18.21 2.16
CA TRP A 191 11.21 -19.04 2.40
C TRP A 191 10.07 -18.73 1.42
N LEU A 192 9.82 -17.45 1.14
CA LEU A 192 8.83 -16.98 0.16
C LEU A 192 9.17 -17.48 -1.26
N PHE A 193 10.44 -17.43 -1.65
CA PHE A 193 10.90 -17.95 -2.94
C PHE A 193 10.67 -19.47 -3.06
N PHE A 194 10.93 -20.22 -1.99
CA PHE A 194 10.68 -21.67 -1.96
C PHE A 194 9.19 -22.03 -1.96
N GLN A 195 8.34 -21.26 -1.29
CA GLN A 195 6.89 -21.41 -1.34
C GLN A 195 6.33 -21.11 -2.73
N ALA A 196 6.81 -20.05 -3.40
CA ALA A 196 6.42 -19.74 -4.77
C ALA A 196 6.84 -20.84 -5.78
N LYS A 197 7.94 -21.55 -5.52
CA LYS A 197 8.41 -22.68 -6.33
C LYS A 197 7.68 -24.00 -6.07
N ARG A 198 7.00 -24.18 -4.94
CA ARG A 198 6.25 -25.42 -4.66
C ARG A 198 5.08 -25.54 -5.64
N LYS A 199 5.30 -26.33 -6.70
CA LYS A 199 4.23 -26.88 -7.54
C LYS A 199 3.30 -27.67 -6.61
N THR A 200 2.17 -27.09 -6.29
CA THR A 200 1.07 -27.83 -5.69
C THR A 200 0.45 -28.65 -6.81
N THR A 201 0.76 -29.95 -6.83
CA THR A 201 -0.12 -30.98 -7.38
C THR A 201 -1.55 -30.78 -6.93
#